data_AF-A0A3C0C4E2-F1
#
_entry.id   AF-A0A3C0C4E2-F1
#
_cell.length_a   1.000
_cell.length_b   1.000
_cell.length_c   1.000
_cell.angle_alpha   90.00
_cell.angle_beta   90.00
_cell.angle_gamma   90.00
#
_symmetry.space_group_name_H-M   'P 1'
#
loop_
_entity.id
_entity.type
_entity.pdbx_description
1 polymer ?
#
loop_
_entity_poly.entity_id
_entity_poly.type
_entity_poly.pdbx_seq_one_letter_code
_entity_poly.pdbx_strand_id
1 'polypeptide(L)'
;LEASARFYTGDIRLHRTIWEAQSYDRIVVNPPYFGPESGDRSPSKAIATAMNGSECTLDDLVRACRYLLKNRGYLDIVIYAGRAAELFALLDKNNIAPKRMKAVHPKPGAEASVVLVEAIRASKHGLRIEAPLFVLDDEGKETPQLQEAYMIGGD
;
A
#
# COMPACT_ATOMS: atom_id res chain seq x y z
N LEU A 1 -1.29 20.36 10.88
CA LEU A 1 -0.89 18.94 10.92
C LEU A 1 -0.44 18.52 12.32
N GLU A 2 0.48 19.25 12.97
CA GLU A 2 0.98 18.85 14.31
C GLU A 2 -0.07 18.88 15.44
N ALA A 3 -1.10 19.74 15.34
CA ALA A 3 -2.17 19.79 16.35
C ALA A 3 -3.16 18.59 16.29
N SER A 4 -3.09 17.76 15.25
CA SER A 4 -4.03 16.66 14.99
C SER A 4 -3.35 15.33 14.65
N ALA A 5 -2.02 15.26 14.70
CA ALA A 5 -1.25 14.05 14.43
C ALA A 5 -0.61 13.53 15.72
N ARG A 6 -0.61 12.20 15.88
CA ARG A 6 0.12 11.51 16.96
C ARG A 6 1.05 10.49 16.32
N PHE A 7 2.31 10.54 16.70
CA PHE A 7 3.33 9.63 16.20
C PHE A 7 3.56 8.51 17.22
N TYR A 8 3.63 7.29 16.71
CA TYR A 8 3.88 6.09 17.51
C TYR A 8 5.03 5.32 16.88
N THR A 9 5.99 4.92 17.71
CA THR A 9 7.01 3.95 17.33
C THR A 9 6.58 2.60 17.89
N GLY A 10 6.37 1.62 17.04
CA GLY A 10 5.93 0.30 17.46
C GLY A 10 5.95 -0.71 16.34
N ASP A 11 5.97 -1.98 16.72
CA ASP A 11 5.85 -3.09 15.81
C ASP A 11 4.38 -3.38 15.51
N ILE A 12 3.98 -3.29 14.24
CA ILE A 12 2.60 -3.51 13.81
C ILE A 12 2.11 -4.94 14.10
N ARG A 13 3.00 -5.91 14.28
CA ARG A 13 2.65 -7.27 14.73
C ARG A 13 2.03 -7.25 16.13
N LEU A 14 2.40 -6.27 16.95
CA LEU A 14 1.87 -6.04 18.30
C LEU A 14 0.63 -5.14 18.31
N HIS A 15 -0.03 -4.90 17.17
CA HIS A 15 -1.17 -3.99 17.05
C HIS A 15 -2.25 -4.16 18.13
N ARG A 16 -2.49 -5.38 18.60
CA ARG A 16 -3.51 -5.69 19.63
C ARG A 16 -3.18 -5.17 21.02
N THR A 17 -1.90 -4.95 21.31
CA THR A 17 -1.46 -4.40 22.60
C THR A 17 -1.30 -2.88 22.56
N ILE A 18 -1.19 -2.32 21.35
CA ILE A 18 -0.90 -0.89 21.15
C ILE A 18 -2.20 -0.12 20.86
N TRP A 19 -3.14 -0.70 20.12
CA TRP A 19 -4.36 -0.02 19.67
C TRP A 19 -5.62 -0.87 19.87
N GLU A 20 -6.75 -0.18 20.01
CA GLU A 20 -8.07 -0.80 20.09
C GLU A 20 -8.52 -1.32 18.73
N ALA A 21 -9.28 -2.42 18.74
CA ALA A 21 -9.89 -2.97 17.54
C ALA A 21 -10.88 -1.97 16.94
N GLN A 22 -10.96 -1.93 15.60
CA GLN A 22 -11.96 -1.13 14.89
C GLN A 22 -11.94 0.36 15.29
N SER A 23 -10.75 0.92 15.49
CA SER A 23 -10.54 2.30 15.93
C SER A 23 -10.34 3.28 14.77
N TYR A 24 -10.04 2.79 13.55
CA TYR A 24 -9.71 3.64 12.40
C TYR A 24 -10.73 3.53 11.26
N ASP A 25 -11.10 4.68 10.68
CA ASP A 25 -11.98 4.79 9.51
C ASP A 25 -11.23 4.55 8.19
N ARG A 26 -9.96 4.94 8.14
CA ARG A 26 -9.06 4.76 6.99
C ARG A 26 -7.65 4.45 7.48
N ILE A 27 -6.98 3.53 6.80
CA ILE A 27 -5.56 3.21 6.98
C ILE A 27 -4.87 3.40 5.63
N VAL A 28 -3.74 4.09 5.62
CA VAL A 28 -2.87 4.22 4.45
C VAL A 28 -1.56 3.51 4.76
N VAL A 29 -1.10 2.63 3.87
CA VAL A 29 0.15 1.90 4.04
C VAL A 29 1.01 2.00 2.80
N ASN A 30 2.27 2.35 3.00
CA ASN A 30 3.32 2.20 2.02
C ASN A 30 4.35 1.20 2.58
N PRO A 31 4.05 -0.12 2.56
CA PRO A 31 4.97 -1.12 3.06
C PRO A 31 6.28 -1.10 2.28
N PRO A 32 7.36 -1.62 2.88
CA PRO A 32 8.62 -1.79 2.18
C PRO A 32 8.42 -2.62 0.90
N TYR A 33 8.99 -2.13 -0.21
CA TYR A 33 8.66 -2.61 -1.56
C TYR A 33 9.08 -4.05 -1.86
N PHE A 34 10.09 -4.58 -1.17
CA PHE A 34 10.73 -5.84 -1.49
C PHE A 34 10.40 -6.92 -0.46
N GLY A 35 10.20 -8.15 -0.94
CA GLY A 35 10.08 -9.32 -0.07
C GLY A 35 11.44 -9.77 0.46
N PRO A 36 11.49 -10.70 1.43
CA PRO A 36 12.73 -11.18 2.00
C PRO A 36 13.67 -11.87 0.98
N GLU A 37 13.15 -12.28 -0.18
CA GLU A 37 13.89 -13.02 -1.21
C GLU A 37 14.39 -12.16 -2.39
N SER A 38 14.03 -10.88 -2.46
CA SER A 38 14.56 -9.97 -3.48
C SER A 38 15.99 -9.60 -3.12
N GLY A 39 16.95 -10.34 -3.68
CA GLY A 39 18.37 -10.16 -3.47
C GLY A 39 18.87 -8.84 -4.04
N ASP A 40 18.77 -7.77 -3.26
CA ASP A 40 19.72 -6.67 -3.33
C ASP A 40 20.09 -6.22 -1.92
N ARG A 41 21.32 -6.57 -1.54
CA ARG A 41 21.87 -6.33 -0.20
C ARG A 41 22.23 -4.86 -0.10
N SER A 42 21.28 -4.04 0.35
CA SER A 42 21.60 -2.68 0.79
C SER A 42 22.73 -2.73 1.84
N PRO A 43 23.76 -1.87 1.75
CA PRO A 43 24.95 -1.95 2.60
C PRO A 43 24.68 -1.67 4.09
N SER A 44 23.49 -1.18 4.45
CA SER A 44 23.07 -0.97 5.83
C SER A 44 21.96 -1.96 6.21
N LYS A 45 22.15 -2.67 7.34
CA LYS A 45 21.16 -3.63 7.86
C LYS A 45 19.79 -2.99 8.08
N ALA A 46 19.72 -1.74 8.55
CA ALA A 46 18.46 -1.03 8.78
C ALA A 46 17.70 -0.75 7.48
N ILE A 47 18.43 -0.34 6.42
CA ILE A 47 17.83 -0.11 5.09
C ILE A 47 17.42 -1.45 4.47
N ALA A 48 18.24 -2.50 4.62
CA ALA A 48 17.89 -3.84 4.16
C ALA A 48 16.64 -4.39 4.87
N THR A 49 16.48 -4.21 6.19
CA THR A 49 15.26 -4.61 6.92
C THR A 49 14.04 -3.80 6.47
N ALA A 50 14.20 -2.48 6.28
CA ALA A 50 13.16 -1.58 5.79
C ALA A 50 12.90 -1.70 4.28
N MET A 51 13.66 -2.51 3.54
CA MET A 51 13.41 -2.79 2.13
C MET A 51 12.87 -4.20 1.95
N ASN A 52 13.41 -5.19 2.68
CA ASN A 52 13.17 -6.61 2.45
C ASN A 52 12.01 -7.19 3.29
N GLY A 53 11.39 -6.40 4.19
CA GLY A 53 10.23 -6.86 4.97
C GLY A 53 10.49 -8.12 5.82
N SER A 54 11.74 -8.38 6.21
CA SER A 54 12.19 -9.64 6.79
C SER A 54 11.55 -10.00 8.13
N GLU A 55 10.95 -9.02 8.82
CA GLU A 55 10.32 -9.23 10.14
C GLU A 55 8.81 -9.05 10.13
N CYS A 56 8.23 -8.32 9.17
CA CYS A 56 6.79 -8.08 9.07
C CYS A 56 6.32 -8.50 7.68
N THR A 57 5.57 -9.61 7.62
CA THR A 57 5.05 -10.12 6.35
C THR A 57 3.85 -9.30 5.87
N LEU A 58 3.46 -9.50 4.62
CA LEU A 58 2.23 -8.90 4.09
C LEU A 58 0.98 -9.44 4.80
N ASP A 59 1.00 -10.72 5.24
CA ASP A 59 -0.11 -11.30 6.03
C ASP A 59 -0.21 -10.63 7.40
N ASP A 60 0.91 -10.38 8.08
CA ASP A 60 0.93 -9.65 9.36
C ASP A 60 0.32 -8.25 9.20
N LEU A 61 0.71 -7.54 8.15
CA LEU A 61 0.18 -6.21 7.84
C LEU A 61 -1.31 -6.24 7.56
N VAL A 62 -1.79 -7.13 6.69
CA VAL A 62 -3.21 -7.22 6.32
C VAL A 62 -4.05 -7.62 7.53
N ARG A 63 -3.56 -8.51 8.41
CA ARG A 63 -4.24 -8.87 9.66
C ARG A 63 -4.33 -7.69 10.64
N ALA A 64 -3.27 -6.89 10.76
CA ALA A 64 -3.29 -5.68 11.57
C ALA A 64 -4.30 -4.67 11.01
N CYS A 65 -4.27 -4.40 9.70
CA CYS A 65 -5.25 -3.53 9.04
C CYS A 65 -6.68 -4.02 9.26
N ARG A 66 -6.91 -5.33 9.11
CA ARG A 66 -8.21 -5.95 9.40
C ARG A 66 -8.63 -5.66 10.83
N TYR A 67 -7.78 -5.89 11.83
CA TYR A 67 -8.12 -5.66 13.24
C TYR A 67 -8.47 -4.19 13.53
N LEU A 68 -7.67 -3.26 13.01
CA LEU A 68 -7.75 -1.82 13.30
C LEU A 68 -8.88 -1.12 12.56
N LEU A 69 -9.24 -1.55 11.36
CA LEU A 69 -10.30 -0.93 10.58
C LEU A 69 -11.68 -1.18 11.17
N LYS A 70 -12.50 -0.12 11.23
CA LYS A 70 -13.95 -0.23 11.42
C LYS A 70 -14.59 -1.03 10.27
N ASN A 71 -15.76 -1.60 10.52
CA ASN A 71 -16.58 -2.11 9.42
C ASN A 71 -16.83 -1.00 8.39
N ARG A 72 -16.66 -1.32 7.10
CA ARG A 72 -16.70 -0.36 5.98
C ARG A 72 -15.58 0.69 6.01
N GLY A 73 -14.56 0.54 6.85
CA GLY A 73 -13.34 1.33 6.81
C GLY A 73 -12.47 1.00 5.59
N TYR A 74 -11.65 1.97 5.19
CA TYR A 74 -10.86 1.96 3.97
C TYR A 74 -9.40 1.59 4.24
N LEU A 75 -8.81 0.79 3.37
CA LEU A 75 -7.38 0.53 3.29
C LEU A 75 -6.86 1.04 1.96
N ASP A 76 -5.91 1.97 1.99
CA ASP A 76 -5.14 2.39 0.82
C ASP A 76 -3.73 1.82 0.93
N ILE A 77 -3.28 1.06 -0.06
CA ILE A 77 -1.96 0.42 -0.04
C ILE A 77 -1.22 0.62 -1.37
N VAL A 78 0.06 0.97 -1.27
CA VAL A 78 1.01 0.97 -2.38
C VAL A 78 1.88 -0.29 -2.26
N ILE A 79 1.99 -1.10 -3.31
CA ILE A 79 2.83 -2.30 -3.25
C ILE A 79 3.54 -2.52 -4.59
N TYR A 80 4.71 -3.16 -4.55
CA TYR A 80 5.36 -3.67 -5.76
C TYR A 80 4.38 -4.51 -6.59
N ALA A 81 4.29 -4.22 -7.90
CA ALA A 81 3.25 -4.79 -8.76
C ALA A 81 3.31 -6.32 -8.82
N GLY A 82 4.51 -6.92 -8.76
CA GLY A 82 4.67 -8.38 -8.76
C GLY A 82 4.07 -9.08 -7.54
N ARG A 83 3.73 -8.36 -6.47
CA ARG A 83 3.05 -8.89 -5.28
C ARG A 83 1.54 -8.60 -5.24
N ALA A 84 0.98 -8.04 -6.31
CA ALA A 84 -0.45 -7.74 -6.38
C ALA A 84 -1.33 -8.99 -6.18
N ALA A 85 -0.92 -10.13 -6.73
CA ALA A 85 -1.63 -11.39 -6.55
C ALA A 85 -1.65 -11.88 -5.08
N GLU A 86 -0.50 -11.82 -4.40
CA GLU A 86 -0.38 -12.14 -2.97
C GLU A 86 -1.25 -11.21 -2.13
N LEU A 87 -1.20 -9.90 -2.42
CA LEU A 87 -2.03 -8.90 -1.74
C LEU A 87 -3.53 -9.22 -1.89
N PHE A 88 -4.02 -9.46 -3.10
CA PHE A 88 -5.44 -9.73 -3.33
C PHE A 88 -5.91 -11.02 -2.63
N ALA A 89 -5.09 -12.06 -2.63
CA ALA A 89 -5.40 -13.29 -1.89
C ALA A 89 -5.50 -13.05 -0.38
N LEU A 90 -4.57 -12.26 0.19
CA LEU A 90 -4.58 -11.94 1.61
C LEU A 90 -5.74 -11.01 2.01
N LEU A 91 -6.06 -10.02 1.17
CA LEU A 91 -7.20 -9.13 1.37
C LEU A 91 -8.52 -9.91 1.39
N ASP A 92 -8.72 -10.80 0.41
CA ASP A 92 -9.91 -11.65 0.32
C ASP A 92 -10.04 -12.57 1.55
N LYS A 93 -8.96 -13.28 1.91
CA LYS A 93 -8.88 -14.13 3.11
C LYS A 93 -9.27 -13.38 4.40
N ASN A 94 -8.99 -12.08 4.46
CA ASN A 94 -9.27 -11.24 5.63
C ASN A 94 -10.60 -10.46 5.54
N ASN A 95 -11.45 -10.74 4.55
CA ASN A 95 -12.71 -10.02 4.32
C ASN A 95 -12.50 -8.50 4.17
N ILE A 96 -11.48 -8.13 3.40
CA ILE A 96 -11.23 -6.77 2.92
C ILE A 96 -11.33 -6.82 1.40
N ALA A 97 -12.37 -6.23 0.83
CA ALA A 97 -12.60 -6.31 -0.61
C ALA A 97 -11.83 -5.21 -1.35
N PRO A 98 -10.91 -5.52 -2.29
CA PRO A 98 -10.34 -4.54 -3.19
C PRO A 98 -11.44 -3.86 -3.99
N LYS A 99 -11.39 -2.52 -4.09
CA LYS A 99 -12.41 -1.70 -4.74
C LYS A 99 -11.89 -0.92 -5.92
N ARG A 100 -10.66 -0.45 -5.83
CA ARG A 100 -10.04 0.37 -6.86
C ARG A 100 -8.56 0.02 -6.97
N MET A 101 -8.07 -0.11 -8.18
CA MET A 101 -6.65 -0.32 -8.47
C MET A 101 -6.18 0.64 -9.56
N LYS A 102 -5.01 1.24 -9.37
CA LYS A 102 -4.28 1.95 -10.41
C LYS A 102 -2.87 1.37 -10.52
N ALA A 103 -2.48 0.94 -11.72
CA ALA A 103 -1.11 0.52 -11.99
C ALA A 103 -0.24 1.75 -12.29
N VAL A 104 0.97 1.78 -11.74
CA VAL A 104 1.95 2.83 -12.00
C VAL A 104 3.11 2.23 -12.79
N HIS A 105 3.36 2.81 -13.95
CA HIS A 105 4.37 2.37 -14.91
C HIS A 105 5.47 3.41 -14.98
N PRO A 106 6.76 3.03 -15.05
CA PRO A 106 7.85 3.98 -15.25
C PRO A 106 7.67 4.82 -16.53
N LYS A 107 7.17 4.19 -17.60
CA LYS A 107 6.89 4.81 -18.91
C LYS A 107 5.95 3.93 -19.74
N PRO A 108 5.36 4.43 -20.85
CA PRO A 108 4.59 3.61 -21.78
C PRO A 108 5.36 2.36 -22.25
N GLY A 109 4.65 1.23 -22.33
CA GLY A 109 5.22 -0.05 -22.75
C GLY A 109 6.08 -0.78 -21.69
N ALA A 110 6.42 -0.14 -20.57
CA ALA A 110 7.10 -0.81 -19.47
C ALA A 110 6.12 -1.55 -18.55
N GLU A 111 6.59 -2.58 -17.85
CA GLU A 111 5.82 -3.23 -16.78
C GLU A 111 5.52 -2.26 -15.64
N ALA A 112 4.43 -2.50 -14.92
CA ALA A 112 4.09 -1.70 -13.75
C ALA A 112 5.14 -1.92 -12.65
N SER A 113 5.63 -0.84 -12.04
CA SER A 113 6.54 -0.92 -10.90
C SER A 113 5.76 -1.15 -9.61
N VAL A 114 4.65 -0.43 -9.44
CA VAL A 114 3.79 -0.52 -8.26
C VAL A 114 2.31 -0.52 -8.66
N VAL A 115 1.47 -1.03 -7.77
CA VAL A 115 0.02 -0.86 -7.84
C VAL A 115 -0.47 -0.10 -6.61
N LEU A 116 -1.36 0.85 -6.83
CA LEU A 116 -2.13 1.54 -5.81
C LEU A 116 -3.45 0.81 -5.67
N VAL A 117 -3.81 0.40 -4.45
CA VAL A 117 -5.04 -0.35 -4.18
C VAL A 117 -5.81 0.31 -3.05
N GLU A 118 -7.08 0.64 -3.29
CA GLU A 118 -8.04 0.98 -2.25
C GLU A 118 -8.96 -0.24 -2.02
N ALA A 119 -9.14 -0.62 -0.77
CA ALA A 119 -9.94 -1.76 -0.35
C ALA A 119 -10.83 -1.40 0.84
N ILE A 120 -11.93 -2.15 1.04
CA ILE A 120 -12.91 -1.86 2.10
C ILE A 120 -13.18 -3.10 2.93
N ARG A 121 -13.05 -2.97 4.26
CA ARG A 121 -13.36 -4.03 5.23
C ARG A 121 -14.85 -4.38 5.22
N ALA A 122 -15.17 -5.67 5.20
CA ALA A 122 -16.55 -6.20 5.27
C ALA A 122 -17.47 -5.61 4.19
N SER A 123 -16.97 -5.54 2.96
CA SER A 123 -17.70 -5.07 1.79
C SER A 123 -17.82 -6.20 0.77
N LYS A 124 -18.83 -6.13 -0.11
CA LYS A 124 -18.98 -7.07 -1.22
C LYS A 124 -17.81 -6.94 -2.20
N HIS A 125 -17.53 -7.96 -3.00
CA HIS A 125 -16.55 -7.87 -4.08
C HIS A 125 -16.93 -6.84 -5.15
N GLY A 126 -15.93 -6.40 -5.92
CA GLY A 126 -16.08 -5.49 -7.05
C GLY A 126 -14.89 -4.56 -7.16
N LEU A 127 -14.06 -4.77 -8.20
CA LEU A 127 -12.83 -4.03 -8.44
C LEU A 127 -12.97 -3.15 -9.68
N ARG A 128 -12.74 -1.85 -9.52
CA ARG A 128 -12.51 -0.91 -10.63
C ARG A 128 -11.01 -0.84 -10.91
N ILE A 129 -10.62 -1.13 -12.15
CA ILE A 129 -9.25 -0.90 -12.61
C ILE A 129 -9.24 0.45 -13.33
N GLU A 130 -8.46 1.39 -12.83
CA GLU A 130 -8.32 2.72 -13.40
C GLU A 130 -7.31 2.73 -14.55
N ALA A 131 -7.35 3.79 -15.37
CA ALA A 131 -6.29 4.06 -16.33
C ALA A 131 -4.94 4.14 -15.59
N PRO A 132 -3.87 3.60 -16.18
CA PRO A 132 -2.55 3.58 -15.55
C PRO A 132 -2.01 5.01 -15.37
N LEU A 133 -1.12 5.17 -14.40
CA LEU A 133 -0.26 6.34 -14.26
C LEU A 133 1.10 6.03 -14.88
N PHE A 134 1.57 6.86 -15.80
CA PHE A 134 2.94 6.80 -16.32
C PHE A 134 3.78 7.85 -15.60
N VAL A 135 4.96 7.47 -15.09
CA VAL A 135 5.87 8.41 -14.43
C VAL A 135 6.51 9.32 -15.48
N LEU A 136 7.07 8.73 -16.54
CA LEU A 136 7.70 9.42 -17.64
C LEU A 136 6.94 9.19 -18.95
N ASP A 137 7.00 10.17 -19.86
CA ASP A 137 6.57 10.03 -21.25
C ASP A 137 7.66 9.39 -22.14
N ASP A 138 7.39 9.28 -23.44
CA ASP A 138 8.34 8.72 -24.42
C ASP A 138 9.60 9.58 -24.62
N GLU A 139 9.57 10.86 -24.23
CA GLU A 139 10.72 11.78 -24.24
C GLU A 139 11.52 11.73 -22.92
N GLY A 140 11.07 10.94 -21.94
CA GLY A 140 11.70 10.81 -20.63
C GLY A 140 11.37 11.97 -19.68
N LYS A 141 10.33 12.76 -19.94
CA LYS A 141 9.87 13.84 -19.06
C LYS A 141 8.76 13.35 -18.15
N GLU A 142 8.65 13.93 -16.96
CA GLU A 142 7.56 13.62 -16.04
C GLU A 142 6.21 13.97 -16.65
N THR A 143 5.24 13.07 -16.51
CA THR A 143 3.93 13.26 -17.13
C THR A 143 3.09 14.31 -16.38
N PRO A 144 2.19 15.03 -17.06
CA PRO A 144 1.25 15.93 -16.39
C PRO A 144 0.40 15.23 -15.32
N GLN A 145 0.03 13.95 -15.55
CA GLN A 145 -0.73 13.16 -14.60
C GLN A 145 0.06 12.86 -13.32
N LEU A 146 1.38 12.69 -13.43
CA LEU A 146 2.25 12.54 -12.26
C LEU A 146 2.32 13.85 -11.47
N GLN A 147 2.51 14.99 -12.15
CA GLN A 147 2.53 16.30 -11.50
C GLN A 147 1.22 16.56 -10.76
N GLU A 148 0.08 16.30 -11.40
CA GLU A 148 -1.24 16.42 -10.80
C GLU A 148 -1.38 15.56 -9.55
N ALA A 149 -0.87 14.32 -9.56
CA ALA A 149 -0.91 13.43 -8.41
C ALA A 149 -0.12 13.94 -7.18
N TYR A 150 0.84 14.85 -7.37
CA TYR A 150 1.60 15.48 -6.28
C TYR A 150 0.98 16.78 -5.75
N MET A 151 -0.03 17.32 -6.44
CA MET A 151 -0.71 18.54 -6.01
C MET A 151 -1.80 18.21 -4.99
N ILE A 152 -1.72 18.79 -3.79
CA ILE A 152 -2.78 18.67 -2.78
C ILE A 152 -3.87 19.71 -3.11
N GLY A 153 -5.04 19.24 -3.54
CA GLY A 153 -6.20 20.10 -3.82
C GLY A 153 -6.39 20.46 -5.30
N GLY A 154 -6.31 19.47 -6.19
CA GLY A 154 -6.83 19.64 -7.55
C GLY A 154 -8.32 20.01 -7.48
N ASP A 155 -8.69 21.04 -8.27
CA ASP A 155 -10.04 21.61 -8.35
C ASP A 155 -11.16 20.57 -8.55
#